data_AF-Q89T66-F1
#
_entry.id   AF-Q89T66-F1
#
_cell.length_a   1.000
_cell.length_b   1.000
_cell.length_c   1.000
_cell.angle_alpha   90.00
_cell.angle_beta   90.00
_cell.angle_gamma   90.00
#
_symmetry.space_group_name_H-M   'P 1'
#
loop_
_entity.id
_entity.type
_entity.pdbx_description
1 polymer ?
#
loop_
_entity_poly.entity_id
_entity_poly.type
_entity_poly.pdbx_seq_one_letter_code
_entity_poly.pdbx_strand_id
1 'polypeptide(L)'
;MIRGNIEWHRTTGRTYSLPVQIRNTMELVEQVARFKAPKYLSAYMDVLHMHLRQINREDLIDHGLDIGTQLESGISSRTLLSLMELGLSRMSAVALYEKTDLSKEECVAWVTEREGQLEAMDFPVIIVRELRDRLLPLDDVDSNSTA
;
A
#
# COMPACT_ATOMS: atom_id res chain seq x y z
N MET A 1 0.98 -20.27 5.59
CA MET A 1 2.22 -20.91 5.10
C MET A 1 3.06 -21.56 6.19
N ILE A 2 3.54 -20.82 7.20
CA ILE A 2 4.45 -21.36 8.24
C ILE A 2 3.82 -22.54 9.01
N ARG A 3 2.56 -22.41 9.46
CA ARG A 3 1.83 -23.52 10.12
C ARG A 3 1.70 -24.76 9.24
N GLY A 4 1.44 -24.58 7.95
CA GLY A 4 1.30 -25.69 7.00
C GLY A 4 2.62 -26.44 6.80
N ASN A 5 3.73 -25.71 6.71
CA ASN A 5 5.06 -26.31 6.58
C ASN A 5 5.47 -27.06 7.87
N ILE A 6 5.15 -26.49 9.03
CA ILE A 6 5.33 -27.15 10.34
C ILE A 6 4.54 -28.46 10.42
N GLU A 7 3.27 -28.45 10.02
CA GLU A 7 2.42 -29.65 10.07
C GLU A 7 2.95 -30.73 9.13
N TRP A 8 3.42 -30.37 7.93
CA TRP A 8 4.06 -31.31 7.01
C TRP A 8 5.31 -31.96 7.61
N HIS A 9 6.19 -31.18 8.26
CA HIS A 9 7.35 -31.74 8.93
C HIS A 9 6.97 -32.67 10.09
N ARG A 10 5.89 -32.37 10.82
CA ARG A 10 5.36 -33.18 11.91
C ARG A 10 4.78 -34.51 11.41
N THR A 11 3.99 -34.50 10.33
CA THR A 11 3.41 -35.72 9.74
C THR A 11 4.44 -36.63 9.09
N THR A 12 5.54 -36.06 8.59
CA THR A 12 6.62 -36.82 7.94
C THR A 12 7.71 -37.30 8.92
N GLY A 13 7.54 -37.06 10.23
CA GLY A 13 8.49 -37.50 11.28
C GLY A 13 9.87 -36.85 11.20
N ARG A 14 10.02 -35.71 10.50
CA ARG A 14 11.30 -35.01 10.36
C ARG A 14 11.50 -33.99 11.47
N THR A 15 12.67 -34.01 12.09
CA THR A 15 13.09 -32.95 13.00
C THR A 15 13.19 -31.62 12.24
N TYR A 16 12.55 -30.57 12.75
CA TYR A 16 12.60 -29.22 12.17
C TYR A 16 12.91 -28.17 13.25
N SER A 17 13.55 -27.09 12.84
CA SER A 17 13.81 -25.92 13.69
C SER A 17 12.87 -24.79 13.30
N LEU A 18 11.99 -24.37 14.24
CA LEU A 18 11.03 -23.30 14.00
C LEU A 18 11.69 -21.99 13.53
N PRO A 19 12.79 -21.50 14.14
CA PRO A 19 13.50 -20.32 13.64
C PRO A 19 13.97 -20.45 12.19
N VAL A 20 14.42 -21.64 11.78
CA VAL A 20 14.84 -21.90 10.39
C VAL A 20 13.65 -21.84 9.44
N GLN A 21 12.52 -22.45 9.82
CA GLN A 21 11.31 -22.43 8.99
C GLN A 21 10.76 -21.01 8.79
N ILE A 22 10.81 -20.18 9.84
CA ILE A 22 10.43 -18.77 9.75
C ILE A 22 11.35 -18.04 8.77
N ARG A 23 12.69 -18.17 8.92
CA ARG A 23 13.66 -17.52 8.04
C ARG A 23 13.50 -17.95 6.58
N ASN A 24 13.36 -19.25 6.32
CA ASN A 24 13.15 -19.76 4.96
C ASN A 24 11.86 -19.21 4.33
N THR A 25 10.80 -19.07 5.13
CA THR A 25 9.55 -18.47 4.64
C THR A 25 9.74 -16.98 4.32
N MET A 26 10.44 -16.24 5.19
CA MET A 26 10.74 -14.82 4.95
C MET A 26 11.64 -14.63 3.72
N GLU A 27 12.61 -15.51 3.50
CA GLU A 27 13.45 -15.53 2.31
C GLU A 27 12.63 -15.77 1.05
N LEU A 28 11.64 -16.67 1.09
CA LEU A 28 10.72 -16.90 -0.03
C LEU A 28 9.90 -15.64 -0.33
N VAL A 29 9.37 -14.97 0.70
CA VAL A 29 8.62 -13.71 0.52
C VAL A 29 9.51 -12.65 -0.13
N GLU A 30 10.75 -12.52 0.31
CA GLU A 30 11.70 -11.56 -0.25
C GLU A 30 12.04 -11.89 -1.71
N GLN A 31 12.51 -13.11 -1.98
CA GLN A 31 12.99 -13.49 -3.30
C GLN A 31 11.88 -13.64 -4.33
N VAL A 32 10.70 -14.12 -3.92
CA VAL A 32 9.59 -14.37 -4.84
C VAL A 32 8.67 -13.18 -4.90
N ALA A 33 8.02 -12.83 -3.78
CA ALA A 33 6.95 -11.82 -3.80
C ALA A 33 7.49 -10.41 -4.01
N ARG A 34 8.66 -10.06 -3.44
CA ARG A 34 9.23 -8.70 -3.58
C ARG A 34 10.20 -8.53 -4.75
N PHE A 35 10.79 -9.60 -5.27
CA PHE A 35 11.78 -9.48 -6.34
C PHE A 35 11.33 -10.11 -7.65
N LYS A 36 11.15 -11.43 -7.69
CA LYS A 36 10.84 -12.15 -8.95
C LYS A 36 9.46 -11.80 -9.49
N ALA A 37 8.43 -11.77 -8.63
CA ALA A 37 7.06 -11.53 -9.05
C ALA A 37 6.89 -10.15 -9.71
N PRO A 38 7.30 -9.01 -9.10
CA PRO A 38 7.20 -7.71 -9.77
C PRO A 38 7.98 -7.72 -11.09
N LYS A 39 9.23 -8.18 -11.09
CA LYS A 39 10.08 -8.21 -12.29
C LYS A 39 9.45 -8.96 -13.46
N TYR A 40 9.02 -10.20 -13.23
CA TYR A 40 8.52 -11.06 -14.31
C TYR A 40 7.09 -10.73 -14.71
N LEU A 41 6.25 -10.26 -13.78
CA LEU A 41 4.90 -9.81 -14.13
C LEU A 41 4.94 -8.52 -14.94
N SER A 42 5.80 -7.55 -14.60
CA SER A 42 5.98 -6.35 -15.41
C SER A 42 6.44 -6.69 -16.83
N ALA A 43 7.45 -7.56 -16.97
CA ALA A 43 7.93 -7.99 -18.28
C ALA A 43 6.83 -8.71 -19.09
N TYR A 44 5.98 -9.51 -18.43
CA TYR A 44 4.84 -10.14 -19.08
C TYR A 44 3.82 -9.11 -19.57
N MET A 45 3.48 -8.12 -18.73
CA MET A 45 2.55 -7.04 -19.09
C MET A 45 3.07 -6.21 -20.28
N ASP A 46 4.38 -5.94 -20.34
CA ASP A 46 4.99 -5.23 -21.47
C ASP A 46 4.79 -5.97 -22.80
N VAL A 47 5.05 -7.28 -22.80
CA VAL A 47 4.87 -8.13 -23.99
C VAL A 47 3.38 -8.25 -24.35
N LEU A 48 2.50 -8.39 -23.36
CA LEU A 48 1.06 -8.46 -23.56
C LEU A 48 0.52 -7.17 -24.17
N HIS A 49 0.88 -6.01 -23.62
CA HIS A 49 0.48 -4.71 -24.15
C HIS A 49 1.01 -4.49 -25.56
N MET A 50 2.26 -4.86 -25.84
CA MET A 50 2.82 -4.82 -27.19
C MET A 50 1.98 -5.67 -28.16
N HIS A 51 1.61 -6.88 -27.78
CA HIS A 51 0.81 -7.77 -28.63
C HIS A 51 -0.61 -7.22 -28.85
N LEU A 52 -1.27 -6.71 -27.80
CA LEU A 52 -2.61 -6.13 -27.89
C LEU A 52 -2.66 -4.93 -28.85
N ARG A 53 -1.63 -4.07 -28.82
CA ARG A 53 -1.46 -2.97 -29.79
C ARG A 53 -1.33 -3.49 -31.22
N GLN A 54 -0.57 -4.56 -31.44
CA GLN A 54 -0.39 -5.14 -32.77
C GLN A 54 -1.69 -5.69 -33.39
N ILE A 55 -2.62 -6.18 -32.56
CA ILE A 55 -3.91 -6.71 -33.02
C ILE A 55 -5.06 -5.69 -32.92
N ASN A 56 -4.75 -4.40 -32.69
CA ASN A 56 -5.71 -3.31 -32.50
C ASN A 56 -6.73 -3.57 -31.37
N ARG A 57 -6.31 -4.23 -30.28
CA ARG A 57 -7.12 -4.49 -29.08
C ARG A 57 -6.64 -3.70 -27.87
N GLU A 58 -6.32 -2.43 -28.09
CA GLU A 58 -5.88 -1.52 -27.02
C GLU A 58 -7.00 -1.28 -25.98
N ASP A 59 -8.26 -1.52 -26.35
CA ASP A 59 -9.42 -1.48 -25.45
C ASP A 59 -9.31 -2.43 -24.24
N LEU A 60 -8.48 -3.47 -24.35
CA LEU A 60 -8.25 -4.44 -23.27
C LEU A 60 -7.12 -4.03 -22.32
N ILE A 61 -6.40 -2.94 -22.60
CA ILE A 61 -5.29 -2.48 -21.77
C ILE A 61 -5.84 -1.63 -20.62
N ASP A 62 -5.71 -2.14 -19.39
CA ASP A 62 -6.01 -1.37 -18.18
C ASP A 62 -4.75 -0.60 -17.74
N HIS A 63 -4.73 0.70 -18.02
CA HIS A 63 -3.65 1.60 -17.61
C HIS A 63 -3.64 1.93 -16.10
N GLY A 64 -4.69 1.55 -15.36
CA GLY A 64 -4.76 1.72 -13.92
C GLY A 64 -4.05 0.61 -13.14
N LEU A 65 -3.74 -0.51 -13.79
CA LEU A 65 -3.18 -1.70 -13.16
C LEU A 65 -1.65 -1.78 -13.31
N ASP A 66 -0.92 -1.07 -12.46
CA ASP A 66 0.55 -1.19 -12.36
C ASP A 66 0.95 -2.24 -11.32
N ILE A 67 0.81 -3.51 -11.70
CA ILE A 67 1.12 -4.67 -10.84
C ILE A 67 2.56 -4.64 -10.33
N GLY A 68 3.50 -4.18 -11.16
CA GLY A 68 4.91 -4.08 -10.81
C GLY A 68 5.12 -3.13 -9.62
N THR A 69 4.69 -1.89 -9.77
CA THR A 69 4.78 -0.87 -8.71
C THR A 69 4.02 -1.28 -7.46
N GLN A 70 2.85 -1.91 -7.61
CA GLN A 70 2.03 -2.37 -6.49
C GLN A 70 2.76 -3.45 -5.67
N LEU A 71 3.38 -4.43 -6.33
CA LEU A 71 4.14 -5.49 -5.67
C LEU A 71 5.46 -4.99 -5.07
N GLU A 72 6.15 -4.06 -5.74
CA GLU A 72 7.38 -3.43 -5.23
C GLU A 72 7.12 -2.58 -3.98
N SER A 73 6.03 -1.81 -4.00
CA SER A 73 5.66 -0.93 -2.89
C SER A 73 4.93 -1.67 -1.77
N GLY A 74 4.50 -2.92 -2.01
CA GLY A 74 3.65 -3.70 -1.10
C GLY A 74 2.28 -3.06 -0.89
N ILE A 75 1.79 -2.32 -1.88
CA ILE A 75 0.62 -1.45 -1.82
C ILE A 75 -0.27 -1.77 -3.00
N SER A 76 -1.55 -2.05 -2.77
CA SER A 76 -2.48 -2.50 -3.80
C SER A 76 -3.30 -1.38 -4.44
N SER A 77 -3.08 -0.11 -4.09
CA SER A 77 -3.93 0.99 -4.55
C SER A 77 -3.15 2.24 -4.94
N ARG A 78 -3.57 2.87 -6.05
CA ARG A 78 -3.09 4.18 -6.49
C ARG A 78 -3.36 5.26 -5.45
N THR A 79 -4.44 5.16 -4.68
CA THR A 79 -4.74 6.10 -3.59
C THR A 79 -3.64 6.10 -2.53
N LEU A 80 -3.15 4.92 -2.12
CA LEU A 80 -2.09 4.81 -1.13
C LEU A 80 -0.79 5.46 -1.58
N LEU A 81 -0.42 5.28 -2.86
CA LEU A 81 0.72 5.98 -3.44
C LEU A 81 0.52 7.50 -3.37
N SER A 82 -0.64 7.98 -3.81
CA SER A 82 -0.95 9.40 -3.81
C SER A 82 -1.06 10.03 -2.41
N LEU A 83 -1.47 9.26 -1.40
CA LEU A 83 -1.48 9.69 0.00
C LEU A 83 -0.05 9.85 0.54
N MET A 84 0.88 8.95 0.16
CA MET A 84 2.29 9.10 0.51
C MET A 84 2.94 10.29 -0.23
N GLU A 85 2.57 10.54 -1.49
CA GLU A 85 3.02 11.73 -2.24
C GLU A 85 2.57 13.05 -1.59
N LEU A 86 1.45 13.06 -0.86
CA LEU A 86 1.01 14.19 -0.03
C LEU A 86 1.82 14.35 1.27
N GLY A 87 2.82 13.50 1.51
CA GLY A 87 3.73 13.59 2.65
C GLY A 87 3.28 12.81 3.87
N LEU A 88 2.25 11.95 3.75
CA LEU A 88 1.92 11.00 4.81
C LEU A 88 2.95 9.86 4.86
N SER A 89 3.28 9.43 6.07
CA SER A 89 3.96 8.17 6.29
C SER A 89 3.13 7.01 5.75
N ARG A 90 3.81 5.93 5.36
CA ARG A 90 3.14 4.70 4.90
C ARG A 90 2.13 4.17 5.91
N MET A 91 2.45 4.27 7.21
CA MET A 91 1.55 3.81 8.27
C MET A 91 0.25 4.62 8.29
N SER A 92 0.34 5.94 8.19
CA SER A 92 -0.83 6.83 8.17
C SER A 92 -1.65 6.70 6.89
N ALA A 93 -0.98 6.57 5.73
CA ALA A 93 -1.64 6.33 4.45
C ALA A 93 -2.43 5.01 4.47
N VAL A 94 -1.84 3.91 4.96
CA VAL A 94 -2.51 2.61 5.09
C VAL A 94 -3.67 2.67 6.08
N ALA A 95 -3.46 3.24 7.27
CA ALA A 95 -4.51 3.33 8.27
C ALA A 95 -5.71 4.14 7.78
N LEU A 96 -5.46 5.24 7.07
CA LEU A 96 -6.53 6.05 6.46
C LEU A 96 -7.26 5.27 5.36
N TYR A 97 -6.51 4.68 4.42
CA TYR A 97 -7.08 3.94 3.30
C TYR A 97 -7.90 2.72 3.75
N GLU A 98 -7.43 1.96 4.74
CA GLU A 98 -8.20 0.82 5.28
C GLU A 98 -9.52 1.25 5.95
N LYS A 99 -9.59 2.48 6.46
CA LYS A 99 -10.79 3.02 7.09
C LYS A 99 -11.80 3.58 6.09
N THR A 100 -11.33 4.08 4.94
CA THR A 100 -12.15 4.83 3.98
C THR A 100 -12.40 4.06 2.69
N ASP A 101 -11.39 3.38 2.14
CA ASP A 101 -11.34 2.82 0.79
C ASP A 101 -11.76 3.82 -0.30
N LEU A 102 -11.42 5.10 -0.09
CA LEU A 102 -11.79 6.21 -0.96
C LEU A 102 -10.67 6.57 -1.94
N SER A 103 -10.96 7.43 -2.92
CA SER A 103 -9.94 8.07 -3.74
C SER A 103 -9.12 9.09 -2.92
N LYS A 104 -8.05 9.63 -3.52
CA LYS A 104 -7.16 10.61 -2.86
C LYS A 104 -7.95 11.84 -2.41
N GLU A 105 -8.70 12.45 -3.32
CA GLU A 105 -9.45 13.68 -3.10
C GLU A 105 -10.53 13.48 -2.03
N GLU A 106 -11.20 12.34 -2.10
CA GLU A 106 -12.21 11.93 -1.13
C GLU A 106 -11.60 11.63 0.25
N CYS A 107 -10.39 11.06 0.32
CA CYS A 107 -9.68 10.86 1.59
C CYS A 107 -9.35 12.21 2.25
N VAL A 108 -8.89 13.20 1.49
CA VAL A 108 -8.62 14.54 2.01
C VAL A 108 -9.92 15.17 2.53
N ALA A 109 -10.99 15.18 1.72
CA ALA A 109 -12.29 15.70 2.12
C ALA A 109 -12.83 14.99 3.38
N TRP A 110 -12.69 13.66 3.45
CA TRP A 110 -13.13 12.87 4.58
C TRP A 110 -12.43 13.27 5.88
N VAL A 111 -11.13 13.53 5.83
CA VAL A 111 -10.34 14.00 6.98
C VAL A 111 -10.76 15.41 7.38
N THR A 112 -10.92 16.32 6.42
CA THR A 112 -11.36 17.70 6.68
C THR A 112 -12.75 17.76 7.32
N GLU A 113 -13.72 16.98 6.82
CA GLU A 113 -15.08 16.95 7.37
C GLU A 113 -15.15 16.41 8.81
N ARG A 114 -14.16 15.60 9.21
CA ARG A 114 -14.16 14.84 10.47
C ARG A 114 -13.03 15.24 11.41
N GLU A 115 -12.39 16.38 11.18
CA GLU A 115 -11.24 16.87 11.96
C GLU A 115 -11.46 16.74 13.48
N GLY A 116 -12.60 17.22 13.97
CA GLY A 116 -12.97 17.20 15.40
C GLY A 116 -13.28 15.81 15.97
N GLN A 117 -13.38 14.78 15.13
CA GLN A 117 -13.73 13.41 15.51
C GLN A 117 -12.57 12.43 15.30
N LEU A 118 -11.45 12.85 14.69
CA LEU A 118 -10.32 11.96 14.36
C LEU A 118 -9.76 11.23 15.59
N GLU A 119 -9.74 11.88 16.75
CA GLU A 119 -9.29 11.26 18.02
C GLU A 119 -10.22 10.17 18.52
N ALA A 120 -11.52 10.26 18.21
CA ALA A 120 -12.52 9.26 18.56
C ALA A 120 -12.56 8.07 17.59
N MET A 121 -11.82 8.14 16.47
CA MET A 121 -11.86 7.16 15.38
C MET A 121 -10.84 6.02 15.53
N ASP A 122 -10.31 5.79 16.74
CA ASP A 122 -9.40 4.68 17.06
C ASP A 122 -8.11 4.69 16.21
N PHE A 123 -7.67 5.88 15.81
CA PHE A 123 -6.35 6.06 15.23
C PHE A 123 -5.31 6.22 16.35
N PRO A 124 -4.11 5.62 16.20
CA PRO A 124 -2.98 5.97 17.04
C PRO A 124 -2.73 7.49 17.01
N VAL A 125 -2.43 8.08 18.17
CA VAL A 125 -2.24 9.54 18.33
C VAL A 125 -1.24 10.11 17.33
N ILE A 126 -0.19 9.34 17.01
CA ILE A 126 0.84 9.74 16.03
C ILE A 126 0.28 9.90 14.61
N ILE A 127 -0.68 9.05 14.22
CA ILE A 127 -1.35 9.10 12.91
C ILE A 127 -2.28 10.30 12.87
N VAL A 128 -3.08 10.53 13.93
CA VAL A 128 -3.97 11.70 14.01
C VAL A 128 -3.18 13.00 13.87
N ARG A 129 -2.04 13.12 14.56
CA ARG A 129 -1.17 14.29 14.45
C ARG A 129 -0.69 14.49 13.01
N GLU A 130 -0.19 13.43 12.37
CA GLU A 130 0.30 13.52 11.00
C GLU A 130 -0.80 13.87 9.99
N LEU A 131 -2.01 13.32 10.16
CA LEU A 131 -3.16 13.67 9.31
C LEU A 131 -3.49 15.15 9.42
N ARG A 132 -3.48 15.72 10.64
CA ARG A 132 -3.71 17.15 10.84
C ARG A 132 -2.59 17.99 10.22
N ASP A 133 -1.34 17.64 10.47
CA ASP A 133 -0.18 18.41 9.99
C ASP A 133 -0.05 18.42 8.46
N ARG A 134 -0.52 17.37 7.77
CA ARG A 134 -0.30 17.17 6.33
C ARG A 134 -1.52 17.41 5.45
N LEU A 135 -2.73 17.16 5.95
CA LEU A 135 -3.95 17.20 5.12
C LEU A 135 -4.90 18.34 5.46
N LEU A 136 -4.79 18.93 6.65
CA LEU A 136 -5.59 20.10 7.00
C LEU A 136 -4.85 21.37 6.56
N PRO A 137 -5.58 22.39 6.06
CA PRO A 137 -4.97 23.68 5.82
C PRO A 137 -4.34 24.17 7.12
N LEU A 138 -3.07 24.58 7.06
CA LEU A 138 -2.56 25.49 8.08
C LEU A 138 -3.48 26.71 8.02
N ASP A 139 -4.18 27.02 9.11
CA ASP A 139 -4.73 28.36 9.26
C ASP A 139 -3.57 29.32 9.03
N ASP A 140 -3.61 30.08 7.92
CA ASP A 140 -2.73 31.21 7.67
C ASP A 140 -2.99 32.22 8.79
N VAL A 141 -2.33 32.03 9.93
CA VAL A 141 -2.15 33.06 10.94
C VAL A 141 -1.12 34.04 10.39
N ASP A 142 -1.53 34.80 9.37
CA ASP A 142 -0.89 36.05 8.94
C ASP A 142 -1.89 36.87 8.10
N SER A 143 -3.03 37.16 8.72
CA SER A 143 -3.97 38.19 8.25
C SER A 143 -4.41 39.07 9.43
N ASN A 144 -3.45 39.67 10.14
CA ASN A 144 -3.66 40.92 10.88
C ASN A 144 -2.34 41.49 11.42
N SER A 145 -1.59 42.18 10.56
CA SER A 145 -0.73 43.27 11.00
C SER A 145 -0.76 44.39 9.96
N THR A 146 -1.95 44.98 9.80
CA THR A 146 -2.09 46.34 9.29
C THR A 146 -2.76 47.16 10.38
N ALA A 147 -1.95 47.85 11.17
CA ALA A 147 -2.28 49.05 11.92
C ALA A 147 -0.99 49.79 12.25
#